data_AF-A0A1G7IJD8-F1
#
_entry.id   AF-A0A1G7IJD8-F1
#
_cell.length_a   1.000
_cell.length_b   1.000
_cell.length_c   1.000
_cell.angle_alpha   90.00
_cell.angle_beta   90.00
_cell.angle_gamma   90.00
#
_symmetry.space_group_name_H-M   'P 1'
#
loop_
_entity.id
_entity.type
_entity.pdbx_description
1 polymer ?
#
loop_
_entity_poly.entity_id
_entity_poly.type
_entity_poly.pdbx_seq_one_letter_code
_entity_poly.pdbx_strand_id
1 'polypeptide(L)'
;MSIELTLFGEICLTRRWGRIGSRGQRMAHTFTTEREAVALFLNLLCQKRKRGYRPTGLPARDPSFTVDCESRLRSPFADAAPDFD
;
A
#
# COMPACT_ATOMS: atom_id res chain seq x y z
N MET A 1 -9.58 5.09 -7.07
CA MET A 1 -9.49 5.50 -5.66
C MET A 1 -8.24 6.35 -5.60
N SER A 2 -8.34 7.59 -5.13
CA SER A 2 -7.19 8.49 -4.95
C SER A 2 -7.18 9.01 -3.51
N ILE A 3 -5.97 9.20 -2.97
CA ILE A 3 -5.72 9.90 -1.72
C ILE A 3 -5.03 11.19 -2.10
N GLU A 4 -5.62 12.31 -1.72
CA GLU A 4 -5.14 13.66 -2.04
C GLU A 4 -5.11 14.50 -0.76
N LEU A 5 -4.16 15.42 -0.65
CA LEU A 5 -4.15 16.41 0.41
C LEU A 5 -5.05 17.57 0.00
N THR A 6 -5.86 18.04 0.94
CA THR A 6 -6.67 19.25 0.75
C THR A 6 -5.82 20.49 0.97
N LEU A 7 -6.30 21.65 0.50
CA LEU A 7 -5.66 22.95 0.72
C LEU A 7 -5.53 23.32 2.21
N PHE A 8 -6.31 22.66 3.07
CA PHE A 8 -6.31 22.88 4.53
C PHE A 8 -5.41 21.88 5.27
N GLY A 9 -4.63 21.06 4.56
CA GLY A 9 -3.75 20.06 5.16
C GLY A 9 -4.46 18.78 5.62
N GLU A 10 -5.77 18.67 5.40
CA GLU A 10 -6.53 17.44 5.68
C GLU A 10 -6.33 16.42 4.56
N ILE A 11 -6.49 15.13 4.87
CA ILE A 11 -6.37 14.06 3.89
C ILE A 11 -7.74 13.71 3.34
N CYS A 12 -7.90 13.78 2.02
CA CYS A 12 -9.13 13.47 1.33
C CYS A 12 -9.00 12.16 0.55
N LEU A 13 -9.77 11.15 0.95
CA LEU A 13 -9.92 9.90 0.22
C LEU A 13 -11.10 9.99 -0.76
N THR A 14 -10.79 10.04 -2.05
CA THR A 14 -11.80 10.07 -3.11
C THR A 14 -12.01 8.68 -3.72
N ARG A 15 -13.25 8.20 -3.57
CA ARG A 15 -13.78 6.97 -4.17
C ARG A 15 -14.62 7.33 -5.39
N ARG A 16 -14.46 6.57 -6.48
CA ARG A 16 -15.30 6.63 -7.68
C ARG A 16 -15.84 5.22 -7.98
N TRP A 17 -17.13 5.11 -8.31
CA TRP A 17 -17.77 3.84 -8.67
C TRP A 17 -18.88 4.07 -9.69
N GLY A 18 -19.27 3.01 -10.40
CA GLY A 18 -20.27 3.10 -11.44
C GLY A 18 -19.98 2.08 -12.55
N ARG A 19 -20.86 2.03 -13.54
CA ARG A 19 -20.66 1.21 -14.73
C ARG A 19 -19.58 1.82 -15.61
N ILE A 20 -18.73 0.99 -16.19
CA ILE A 20 -17.71 1.42 -17.16
C ILE A 20 -18.42 2.12 -18.33
N GLY A 21 -17.96 3.31 -18.71
CA GLY A 21 -18.57 4.14 -19.75
C GLY A 21 -19.65 5.13 -19.28
N SER A 22 -19.95 5.19 -17.98
CA SER A 22 -20.90 6.18 -17.40
C SER A 22 -20.17 7.20 -16.52
N ARG A 23 -20.80 8.38 -16.28
CA ARG A 23 -20.28 9.41 -15.36
C ARG A 23 -20.06 8.89 -13.93
N GLY A 24 -20.74 7.81 -13.54
CA GLY A 24 -20.59 7.17 -12.24
C GLY A 24 -20.96 8.08 -11.07
N GLN A 25 -20.52 7.66 -9.88
CA GLN A 25 -20.67 8.37 -8.61
C GLN A 25 -19.30 8.56 -7.98
N ARG A 26 -19.14 9.64 -7.23
CA ARG A 26 -17.95 9.94 -6.44
C ARG A 26 -18.31 10.22 -5.00
N MET A 27 -17.43 9.85 -4.08
CA MET A 27 -17.54 10.17 -2.66
C MET A 27 -16.17 10.50 -2.12
N ALA A 28 -16.08 11.63 -1.46
CA ALA A 28 -14.90 12.10 -0.75
C ALA A 28 -15.10 11.87 0.75
N HIS A 29 -14.05 11.44 1.45
CA HIS A 29 -14.00 11.41 2.90
C HIS A 29 -12.80 12.24 3.31
N THR A 30 -13.03 13.26 4.13
CA THR A 30 -11.99 14.09 4.70
C THR A 30 -11.60 13.54 6.07
N PHE A 31 -10.30 13.51 6.34
CA PHE A 31 -9.73 13.09 7.60
C PHE A 31 -8.75 14.14 8.08
N THR A 32 -8.78 14.43 9.36
CA THR A 32 -7.79 15.30 10.02
C THR A 32 -6.46 14.58 10.19
N THR A 33 -6.48 13.25 10.31
CA THR A 33 -5.29 12.43 10.61
C THR A 33 -5.01 11.40 9.51
N GLU A 34 -3.74 11.24 9.15
CA GLU A 34 -3.30 10.27 8.15
C GLU A 34 -3.61 8.82 8.51
N ARG A 35 -3.43 8.48 9.78
CA ARG A 35 -3.69 7.12 10.27
C ARG A 35 -5.13 6.68 10.00
N GLU A 36 -6.10 7.56 10.19
CA GLU A 36 -7.51 7.27 9.93
C GLU A 36 -7.77 7.09 8.43
N ALA A 37 -7.21 7.97 7.61
CA ALA A 37 -7.33 7.88 6.15
C ALA A 37 -6.73 6.58 5.61
N VAL A 38 -5.53 6.21 6.07
CA VAL A 38 -4.83 4.98 5.69
C VAL A 38 -5.60 3.76 6.18
N ALA A 39 -6.10 3.75 7.42
CA ALA A 39 -6.89 2.65 7.95
C ALA A 39 -8.16 2.41 7.11
N LEU A 40 -8.91 3.45 6.79
CA LEU A 40 -10.11 3.34 5.95
C LEU A 40 -9.78 2.92 4.52
N PHE A 41 -8.68 3.43 3.95
CA PHE A 41 -8.20 3.02 2.65
C PHE A 41 -7.84 1.53 2.60
N LEU A 42 -7.06 1.03 3.55
CA LEU A 42 -6.69 -0.38 3.64
C LEU A 42 -7.92 -1.28 3.85
N ASN A 43 -8.86 -0.89 4.70
CA ASN A 43 -10.12 -1.61 4.89
C ASN A 43 -10.91 -1.71 3.58
N LEU A 44 -11.03 -0.62 2.83
CA LEU A 44 -11.69 -0.61 1.52
C LEU A 44 -10.95 -1.49 0.51
N LEU A 45 -9.62 -1.44 0.47
CA LEU A 45 -8.82 -2.30 -0.41
C LEU A 45 -9.03 -3.78 -0.09
N CYS A 46 -8.99 -4.16 1.18
CA CYS A 46 -9.25 -5.53 1.62
C CYS A 46 -10.66 -6.00 1.22
N GLN A 47 -11.68 -5.17 1.42
CA GLN A 47 -13.04 -5.47 0.98
C GLN A 47 -13.13 -5.64 -0.55
N LYS A 48 -12.46 -4.77 -1.32
CA LYS A 48 -12.43 -4.88 -2.78
C LYS A 48 -11.70 -6.15 -3.25
N ARG A 49 -10.59 -6.51 -2.61
CA ARG A 49 -9.86 -7.75 -2.87
C ARG A 49 -10.72 -8.98 -2.56
N LYS A 50 -11.43 -8.99 -1.43
CA LYS A 50 -12.40 -10.05 -1.08
C LYS A 50 -13.51 -10.20 -2.10
N ARG A 51 -13.95 -9.10 -2.72
CA ARG A 51 -14.93 -9.09 -3.82
C ARG A 51 -14.33 -9.52 -5.18
N GLY A 52 -13.06 -9.89 -5.24
CA GLY A 52 -12.39 -10.32 -6.46
C GLY A 52 -11.81 -9.20 -7.33
N TYR A 53 -11.92 -7.92 -6.92
CA TYR A 53 -11.26 -6.83 -7.65
C TYR A 53 -9.75 -6.95 -7.48
N ARG A 54 -9.04 -7.13 -8.60
CA ARG A 54 -7.57 -7.15 -8.65
C ARG A 54 -7.04 -5.91 -9.38
N PRO A 55 -5.91 -5.35 -8.95
CA PRO A 55 -5.26 -4.26 -9.69
C PRO A 55 -4.76 -4.79 -11.03
N THR A 56 -5.34 -4.31 -12.14
CA THR A 56 -5.07 -4.79 -13.51
C THR A 56 -3.81 -4.16 -14.13
N GLY A 57 -2.82 -3.77 -13.33
CA GLY A 57 -1.72 -2.91 -13.81
C GLY A 57 -0.33 -3.24 -13.29
N LEU A 58 -0.15 -4.31 -12.51
CA LEU A 58 1.19 -4.87 -12.38
C LEU A 58 1.38 -5.79 -13.59
N PRO A 59 2.37 -5.57 -14.48
CA PRO A 59 2.86 -6.66 -15.29
C PRO A 59 3.15 -7.80 -14.31
N ALA A 60 2.81 -9.04 -14.70
CA ALA A 60 3.17 -10.22 -13.92
C ALA A 60 4.59 -10.01 -13.40
N ARG A 61 4.77 -9.99 -12.08
CA ARG A 61 6.09 -9.81 -11.45
C ARG A 61 7.05 -10.67 -12.26
N ASP A 62 7.96 -10.05 -13.00
CA ASP A 62 9.05 -10.79 -13.59
C ASP A 62 9.75 -11.48 -12.42
N PRO A 63 9.78 -12.82 -12.37
CA PRO A 63 10.36 -13.54 -11.26
C PRO A 63 11.88 -13.33 -11.16
N SER A 64 12.49 -12.59 -12.09
CA SER A 64 13.91 -12.21 -12.08
C SER A 64 14.25 -11.09 -11.09
N PHE A 65 13.27 -10.39 -10.52
CA PHE A 65 13.50 -9.34 -9.52
C PHE A 65 12.86 -9.64 -8.16
N THR A 66 12.72 -10.93 -7.81
CA THR A 66 12.58 -11.29 -6.39
C THR A 66 13.85 -10.85 -5.69
N VAL A 67 13.79 -9.68 -5.07
CA VAL A 67 14.69 -9.30 -3.99
C VAL A 67 14.48 -10.36 -2.91
N ASP A 68 15.41 -11.31 -2.85
CA ASP A 68 15.51 -12.27 -1.77
C ASP A 68 15.67 -11.49 -0.47
N CYS A 69 14.58 -11.35 0.27
CA CYS A 69 14.60 -10.75 1.61
C CYS A 69 15.28 -11.67 2.64
N GLU A 70 15.74 -12.86 2.22
CA GLU A 70 16.26 -13.93 3.07
C GLU A 70 17.74 -14.29 2.82
N SER A 71 18.47 -13.54 1.98
CA SER A 71 19.91 -13.79 1.76
C SER A 71 20.84 -12.95 2.64
N ARG A 72 20.32 -12.08 3.53
CA ARG A 72 21.13 -11.28 4.46
C ARG A 72 21.21 -11.83 5.90
N LEU A 73 20.92 -13.12 6.09
CA LEU A 73 21.24 -13.87 7.32
C LEU A 73 22.14 -15.08 7.02
N ARG A 74 23.21 -14.85 6.25
CA ARG A 74 24.41 -15.70 6.34
C ARG A 74 25.66 -14.88 6.10
N SER A 75 25.96 -14.00 7.06
CA SER A 75 27.30 -13.42 7.20
C SER A 75 28.23 -14.50 7.76
N PRO A 76 29.39 -14.80 7.15
CA PRO A 76 30.42 -15.63 7.76
C PRO A 76 31.41 -14.81 8.61
N PHE A 77 31.08 -13.56 9.00
CA PHE A 77 31.96 -12.69 9.78
C PHE A 77 31.70 -12.70 11.30
N ALA A 78 31.05 -13.75 11.80
CA ALA A 78 30.91 -13.99 13.23
C ALA A 78 31.98 -15.00 13.67
N ASP A 79 33.20 -14.51 13.89
CA ASP A 79 34.20 -15.10 14.79
C ASP A 79 35.34 -14.10 15.00
N ALA A 80 35.21 -13.26 16.02
CA ALA A 80 36.32 -12.63 16.75
C ALA A 80 35.74 -11.86 17.95
N ALA A 81 35.57 -12.54 19.08
CA ALA A 81 35.51 -11.87 20.37
C ALA A 81 36.94 -11.42 20.73
N PRO A 82 37.18 -10.15 21.12
CA PRO A 82 38.43 -9.80 21.76
C PRO A 82 38.36 -10.17 23.25
N ASP A 83 39.27 -11.06 23.66
CA ASP A 83 39.62 -11.25 25.07
C ASP A 83 40.25 -9.96 25.58
N PHE A 84 39.61 -9.33 26.57
CA PHE A 84 40.23 -8.30 27.40
C PHE A 84 40.59 -8.94 28.74
N ASP A 85 41.87 -8.79 29.13
CA ASP A 85 42.51 -9.27 30.37
C ASP A 85 41.65 -9.13 31.64
#